data_AF-A0A350MNM3-F1
#
_entry.id   AF-A0A350MNM3-F1
#
_cell.length_a   1.000
_cell.length_b   1.000
_cell.length_c   1.000
_cell.angle_alpha   90.00
_cell.angle_beta   90.00
_cell.angle_gamma   90.00
#
_symmetry.space_group_name_H-M   'P 1'
#
loop_
_entity.id
_entity.type
_entity.pdbx_description
1 polymer ?
#
loop_
_entity_poly.entity_id
_entity_poly.type
_entity_poly.pdbx_seq_one_letter_code
_entity_poly.pdbx_strand_id
1 'polypeptide(L)'
;MTKKHRGLLVGYRLKLAAFFHSEYAMRHILTNKAYNECVAYVPIFKEKLMQIFEHMYSEDIVDAFVEHHVFFNEKYHEMDVYSSVLNRRLVEHLHWSDVKINSLFAKVCETIADDQKLSDFISKISEISVKHGVYATHVDSFRMKKYSLSRISNENILFSTEKMFFNKEFFDKMNDVTTWFAMQNTCDTPLNKRIPADQVLSIFIDVESNFDFDDIVNKIKSILAMVVSESNAEKRSDDDSVSRYYLNTFFNPKWIKDKENEISNRLFGLIMWDNVEFKKMTQKEAFIDTFGVIKLYRDNTECDADMCNTDCVDFDDCFNSARRLYRTASNSIKKGRILTSKDEKIPIFNV
;
A
#
# COMPACT_ATOMS: atom_id res chain seq x y z
N MET A 1 16.45 23.70 -23.41
CA MET A 1 15.52 22.63 -23.00
C MET A 1 15.46 22.57 -21.48
N THR A 2 14.47 23.24 -20.88
CA THR A 2 14.27 23.19 -19.43
C THR A 2 13.75 21.79 -19.05
N LYS A 3 14.56 21.00 -18.35
CA LYS A 3 14.07 19.78 -17.67
C LYS A 3 12.91 20.23 -16.80
N LYS A 4 11.69 19.86 -17.20
CA LYS A 4 10.48 20.03 -16.38
C LYS A 4 10.78 19.29 -15.08
N HIS A 5 11.20 20.02 -14.04
CA HIS A 5 11.47 19.41 -12.74
C HIS A 5 10.21 18.65 -12.38
N ARG A 6 10.38 17.34 -12.27
CA ARG A 6 9.36 16.48 -11.74
C ARG A 6 9.24 16.86 -10.24
N GLY A 7 8.54 17.96 -9.93
CA GLY A 7 8.03 18.33 -8.62
C GLY A 7 7.61 17.12 -7.79
N LEU A 8 8.32 16.94 -6.69
CA LEU A 8 8.25 15.77 -5.84
C LEU A 8 6.91 15.75 -5.08
N LEU A 9 6.33 14.56 -4.86
CA LEU A 9 5.13 14.42 -4.03
C LEU A 9 5.53 14.60 -2.56
N VAL A 10 4.81 15.47 -1.84
CA VAL A 10 5.06 15.80 -0.42
C VAL A 10 3.74 15.91 0.34
N GLY A 11 3.81 15.67 1.65
CA GLY A 11 2.69 15.78 2.58
C GLY A 11 1.45 15.00 2.17
N TYR A 12 0.31 15.67 2.17
CA TYR A 12 -1.00 15.10 1.85
C TYR A 12 -1.04 14.33 0.52
N ARG A 13 -0.32 14.79 -0.52
CA ARG A 13 -0.28 14.14 -1.84
C ARG A 13 0.22 12.71 -1.78
N LEU A 14 1.18 12.48 -0.91
CA LEU A 14 1.79 11.16 -0.80
C LEU A 14 0.90 10.22 0.02
N LYS A 15 0.24 10.74 1.06
CA LYS A 15 -0.80 10.02 1.80
C LYS A 15 -1.95 9.62 0.86
N LEU A 16 -2.37 10.52 -0.04
CA LEU A 16 -3.35 10.20 -1.09
C LEU A 16 -2.84 9.14 -2.07
N ALA A 17 -1.58 9.19 -2.47
CA ALA A 17 -1.00 8.17 -3.34
C ALA A 17 -0.97 6.79 -2.67
N ALA A 18 -0.66 6.74 -1.37
CA ALA A 18 -0.74 5.52 -0.57
C ALA A 18 -2.18 4.99 -0.51
N PHE A 19 -3.15 5.87 -0.20
CA PHE A 19 -4.57 5.53 -0.22
C PHE A 19 -5.00 4.91 -1.55
N PHE A 20 -4.80 5.61 -2.67
CA PHE A 20 -5.22 5.09 -3.97
C PHE A 20 -4.46 3.83 -4.39
N HIS A 21 -3.16 3.71 -4.04
CA HIS A 21 -2.40 2.48 -4.28
C HIS A 21 -3.05 1.30 -3.55
N SER A 22 -3.31 1.43 -2.25
CA SER A 22 -3.97 0.40 -1.45
C SER A 22 -5.36 0.05 -1.99
N GLU A 23 -6.17 1.06 -2.33
CA GLU A 23 -7.51 0.86 -2.88
C GLU A 23 -7.52 0.07 -4.21
N TYR A 24 -6.55 0.34 -5.10
CA TYR A 24 -6.43 -0.40 -6.36
C TYR A 24 -5.84 -1.81 -6.16
N ALA A 25 -4.86 -1.96 -5.27
CA ALA A 25 -4.26 -3.24 -4.91
C ALA A 25 -5.29 -4.19 -4.29
N MET A 26 -6.06 -3.72 -3.29
CA MET A 26 -7.06 -4.56 -2.61
C MET A 26 -8.18 -5.01 -3.54
N ARG A 27 -8.68 -4.13 -4.43
CA ARG A 27 -9.64 -4.53 -5.47
C ARG A 27 -9.07 -5.51 -6.48
N HIS A 28 -7.79 -5.36 -6.83
CA HIS A 28 -7.10 -6.31 -7.70
C HIS A 28 -7.07 -7.69 -7.04
N ILE A 29 -6.63 -7.74 -5.78
CA ILE A 29 -6.57 -8.97 -5.00
C ILE A 29 -7.95 -9.64 -4.97
N LEU A 30 -8.98 -8.84 -4.73
CA LEU A 30 -10.34 -9.30 -4.55
C LEU A 30 -11.02 -9.85 -5.82
N THR A 31 -10.66 -9.33 -6.98
CA THR A 31 -11.32 -9.69 -8.26
C THR A 31 -10.48 -10.58 -9.16
N ASN A 32 -9.20 -10.76 -8.84
CA ASN A 32 -8.33 -11.62 -9.62
C ASN A 32 -8.61 -13.10 -9.31
N LYS A 33 -9.10 -13.82 -10.33
CA LYS A 33 -9.46 -15.25 -10.24
C LYS A 33 -8.34 -16.13 -9.68
N ALA A 34 -7.07 -15.78 -9.90
CA ALA A 34 -5.94 -16.54 -9.38
C ALA A 34 -5.84 -16.53 -7.84
N TYR A 35 -6.45 -15.54 -7.19
CA TYR A 35 -6.41 -15.37 -5.74
C TYR A 35 -7.72 -15.78 -5.05
N ASN A 36 -8.78 -16.13 -5.80
CA ASN A 36 -10.12 -16.41 -5.27
C ASN A 36 -10.13 -17.37 -4.08
N GLU A 37 -9.46 -18.52 -4.20
CA GLU A 37 -9.40 -19.52 -3.13
C GLU A 37 -8.71 -18.98 -1.87
N CYS A 38 -7.61 -18.24 -2.06
CA CYS A 38 -6.86 -17.65 -0.96
C CYS A 38 -7.69 -16.56 -0.27
N VAL A 39 -8.30 -15.65 -1.03
CA VAL A 39 -9.19 -14.60 -0.53
C VAL A 39 -10.39 -15.19 0.22
N ALA A 40 -11.00 -16.27 -0.29
CA ALA A 40 -12.12 -16.93 0.37
C ALA A 40 -11.72 -17.61 1.70
N TYR A 41 -10.45 -17.97 1.85
CA TYR A 41 -9.93 -18.64 3.05
C TYR A 41 -9.52 -17.67 4.17
N VAL A 42 -9.29 -16.38 3.86
CA VAL A 42 -8.96 -15.33 4.86
C VAL A 42 -9.93 -15.30 6.05
N PRO A 43 -11.27 -15.19 5.87
CA PRO A 43 -12.18 -15.14 7.02
C PRO A 43 -12.17 -16.44 7.85
N ILE A 44 -11.98 -17.60 7.22
CA ILE A 44 -11.87 -18.89 7.91
C ILE A 44 -10.61 -18.93 8.78
N PHE A 45 -9.49 -18.43 8.25
CA PHE A 45 -8.25 -18.33 8.99
C PHE A 45 -8.38 -17.38 10.18
N LYS A 46 -8.97 -16.20 9.98
CA LYS A 46 -9.23 -15.25 11.07
C LYS A 46 -10.12 -15.83 12.15
N GLU A 47 -11.21 -16.52 11.78
CA GLU A 47 -12.09 -17.18 12.75
C GLU A 47 -11.34 -18.23 13.59
N LYS A 48 -10.48 -19.05 12.96
CA LYS A 48 -9.61 -19.99 13.68
C LYS A 48 -8.68 -19.26 14.65
N LEU A 49 -8.04 -18.17 14.23
CA LEU A 49 -7.17 -17.38 15.10
C LEU A 49 -7.95 -16.73 16.25
N MET A 50 -9.15 -16.22 16.00
CA MET A 50 -10.03 -15.68 17.04
C MET A 50 -10.39 -16.74 18.08
N GLN A 51 -10.61 -18.00 17.67
CA GLN A 51 -10.88 -19.10 18.59
C GLN A 51 -9.64 -19.49 19.41
N ILE A 52 -8.44 -19.40 18.83
CA ILE A 52 -7.19 -19.79 19.49
C ILE A 52 -6.68 -18.69 20.44
N PHE A 53 -6.69 -17.43 19.99
CA PHE A 53 -6.19 -16.28 20.75
C PHE A 53 -7.25 -15.67 21.65
N GLU A 54 -8.54 -15.96 21.43
CA GLU A 54 -9.67 -15.45 22.21
C GLU A 54 -9.62 -13.92 22.38
N HIS A 55 -9.62 -13.43 23.62
CA HIS A 55 -9.54 -12.02 23.98
C HIS A 55 -8.20 -11.36 23.62
N MET A 56 -7.17 -12.15 23.30
CA MET A 56 -5.87 -11.64 22.83
C MET A 56 -5.84 -11.42 21.32
N TYR A 57 -6.88 -11.85 20.57
CA TYR A 57 -6.93 -11.67 19.13
C TYR A 57 -6.94 -10.19 18.73
N SER A 58 -6.12 -9.86 17.73
CA SER A 58 -6.15 -8.59 17.01
C SER A 58 -5.86 -8.85 15.53
N GLU A 59 -6.25 -7.92 14.66
CA GLU A 59 -5.89 -7.99 13.23
C GLU A 59 -4.37 -7.98 13.03
N ASP A 60 -3.62 -7.36 13.94
CA ASP A 60 -2.15 -7.31 13.92
C ASP A 60 -1.53 -8.71 14.08
N ILE A 61 -2.17 -9.61 14.82
CA ILE A 61 -1.72 -11.01 14.92
C ILE A 61 -1.84 -11.73 13.56
N VAL A 62 -2.85 -11.42 12.77
CA VAL A 62 -3.01 -12.00 11.42
C VAL A 62 -1.89 -11.53 10.51
N ASP A 63 -1.55 -10.24 10.60
CA ASP A 63 -0.45 -9.61 9.86
C ASP A 63 0.92 -10.16 10.29
N ALA A 64 1.09 -10.49 11.58
CA ALA A 64 2.29 -11.13 12.10
C ALA A 64 2.58 -12.49 11.45
N PHE A 65 1.56 -13.30 11.11
CA PHE A 65 1.79 -14.55 10.37
C PHE A 65 2.35 -14.31 8.96
N VAL A 66 1.90 -13.24 8.30
CA VAL A 66 2.42 -12.83 6.99
C VAL A 66 3.89 -12.46 7.12
N GLU A 67 4.23 -11.63 8.11
CA GLU A 67 5.58 -11.15 8.38
C GLU A 67 6.52 -12.28 8.76
N HIS A 68 6.09 -13.17 9.66
CA HIS A 68 6.82 -14.36 10.06
C HIS A 68 7.13 -15.24 8.86
N HIS A 69 6.14 -15.53 8.01
CA HIS A 69 6.38 -16.35 6.81
C HIS A 69 7.39 -15.69 5.87
N VAL A 70 7.25 -14.39 5.59
CA VAL A 70 8.18 -13.68 4.70
C VAL A 70 9.59 -13.66 5.30
N PHE A 71 9.71 -13.46 6.61
CA PHE A 71 11.01 -13.39 7.31
C PHE A 71 11.78 -14.71 7.25
N PHE A 72 11.11 -15.84 7.44
CA PHE A 72 11.75 -17.17 7.47
C PHE A 72 11.85 -17.86 6.10
N ASN A 73 11.18 -17.34 5.06
CA ASN A 73 11.19 -17.97 3.74
C ASN A 73 12.47 -17.61 2.98
N GLU A 74 13.21 -18.63 2.55
CA GLU A 74 14.50 -18.51 1.85
C GLU A 74 14.45 -17.60 0.61
N LYS A 75 13.30 -17.53 -0.08
CA LYS A 75 13.09 -16.64 -1.25
C LYS A 75 13.25 -15.16 -0.90
N TYR A 76 12.97 -14.80 0.35
CA TYR A 76 13.02 -13.43 0.85
C TYR A 76 14.22 -13.19 1.76
N HIS A 77 14.91 -14.26 2.16
CA HIS A 77 15.99 -14.24 3.12
C HIS A 77 17.30 -13.72 2.49
N GLU A 78 17.52 -12.42 2.60
CA GLU A 78 18.82 -11.78 2.46
C GLU A 78 19.13 -11.10 3.80
N MET A 79 20.35 -11.23 4.32
CA MET A 79 20.78 -10.55 5.55
C MET A 79 20.94 -9.04 5.30
N ASP A 80 19.83 -8.37 5.07
CA ASP A 80 19.76 -6.98 4.66
C ASP A 80 18.86 -6.15 5.59
N VAL A 81 18.66 -4.90 5.23
CA VAL A 81 17.77 -4.00 5.98
C VAL A 81 16.31 -4.45 5.90
N TYR A 82 15.89 -5.15 4.83
CA TYR A 82 14.52 -5.65 4.67
C TYR A 82 14.15 -6.61 5.80
N SER A 83 15.00 -7.62 6.03
CA SER A 83 14.79 -8.61 7.09
C SER A 83 14.73 -7.97 8.48
N SER A 84 15.60 -6.99 8.74
CA SER A 84 15.63 -6.30 10.05
C SER A 84 14.38 -5.47 10.31
N VAL A 85 13.87 -4.80 9.29
CA VAL A 85 12.66 -3.98 9.37
C VAL A 85 11.41 -4.86 9.47
N LEU A 86 11.37 -5.96 8.72
CA LEU A 86 10.28 -6.93 8.80
C LEU A 86 10.18 -7.56 10.18
N ASN A 87 11.31 -7.97 10.76
CA ASN A 87 11.35 -8.51 12.12
C ASN A 87 10.88 -7.48 13.16
N ARG A 88 11.25 -6.20 12.99
CA ARG A 88 10.79 -5.15 13.90
C ARG A 88 9.27 -5.00 13.86
N ARG A 89 8.66 -5.08 12.69
CA ARG A 89 7.21 -5.01 12.55
C ARG A 89 6.51 -6.25 13.11
N LEU A 90 7.09 -7.44 12.91
CA LEU A 90 6.64 -8.68 13.55
C LEU A 90 6.59 -8.55 15.08
N VAL A 91 7.67 -8.02 15.67
CA VAL A 91 7.78 -7.77 17.11
C VAL A 91 6.73 -6.74 17.59
N GLU A 92 6.46 -5.71 16.81
CA GLU A 92 5.42 -4.71 17.09
C GLU A 92 4.02 -5.32 17.08
N HIS A 93 3.66 -6.07 16.04
CA HIS A 93 2.34 -6.69 15.87
C HIS A 93 2.05 -7.79 16.91
N LEU A 94 3.08 -8.50 17.37
CA LEU A 94 2.94 -9.48 18.45
C LEU A 94 2.92 -8.85 19.85
N HIS A 95 3.11 -7.53 19.96
CA HIS A 95 3.28 -6.83 21.23
C HIS A 95 4.31 -7.52 22.12
N TRP A 96 5.54 -7.73 21.61
CA TRP A 96 6.54 -8.69 22.13
C TRP A 96 6.84 -8.66 23.65
N SER A 97 6.44 -7.61 24.37
CA SER A 97 6.38 -7.60 25.84
C SER A 97 5.40 -8.63 26.43
N ASP A 98 4.41 -9.09 25.68
CA ASP A 98 3.44 -10.09 26.09
C ASP A 98 3.96 -11.50 25.79
N VAL A 99 4.55 -12.11 26.81
CA VAL A 99 5.11 -13.47 26.75
C VAL A 99 4.05 -14.51 26.38
N LYS A 100 2.78 -14.29 26.73
CA LYS A 100 1.70 -15.25 26.42
C LYS A 100 1.36 -15.25 24.94
N ILE A 101 1.23 -14.06 24.34
CA ILE A 101 0.98 -13.92 22.91
C ILE A 101 2.12 -14.53 22.10
N ASN A 102 3.37 -14.22 22.45
CA ASN A 102 4.54 -14.77 21.75
C ASN A 102 4.60 -16.31 21.82
N SER A 103 4.39 -16.88 23.00
CA SER A 103 4.43 -18.34 23.21
C SER A 103 3.30 -19.05 22.44
N LEU A 104 2.10 -18.47 22.46
CA LEU A 104 0.97 -19.00 21.72
C LEU A 104 1.19 -18.89 20.21
N PHE A 105 1.68 -17.75 19.74
CA PHE A 105 2.01 -17.53 18.33
C PHE A 105 3.01 -18.56 17.82
N ALA A 106 4.11 -18.80 18.54
CA ALA A 106 5.10 -19.82 18.18
C ALA A 106 4.47 -21.22 18.02
N LYS A 107 3.61 -21.63 18.98
CA LYS A 107 2.89 -22.90 18.92
C LYS A 107 1.94 -22.99 17.72
N VAL A 108 1.28 -21.89 17.37
CA VAL A 108 0.40 -21.83 16.20
C VAL A 108 1.22 -21.91 14.90
N CYS A 109 2.38 -21.26 14.84
CA CYS A 109 3.30 -21.40 13.71
C CYS A 109 3.74 -22.85 13.49
N GLU A 110 4.07 -23.59 14.55
CA GLU A 110 4.38 -25.03 14.47
C GLU A 110 3.18 -25.81 13.91
N THR A 111 1.98 -25.53 14.42
CA THR A 111 0.74 -26.18 13.95
C THR A 111 0.46 -25.88 12.47
N ILE A 112 0.71 -24.64 12.02
CA ILE A 112 0.57 -24.23 10.62
C ILE A 112 1.61 -24.94 9.75
N ALA A 113 2.84 -25.12 10.23
CA ALA A 113 3.88 -25.84 9.50
C ALA A 113 3.51 -27.32 9.28
N ASP A 114 2.81 -27.94 10.24
CA ASP A 114 2.35 -29.32 10.16
C ASP A 114 1.06 -29.50 9.33
N ASP A 115 0.24 -28.45 9.15
CA ASP A 115 -0.95 -28.46 8.30
C ASP A 115 -0.63 -27.88 6.92
N GLN A 116 -0.43 -28.77 5.94
CA GLN A 116 -0.10 -28.39 4.56
C GLN A 116 -1.06 -27.32 3.98
N LYS A 117 -2.36 -27.42 4.26
CA LYS A 117 -3.36 -26.49 3.71
C LYS A 117 -3.21 -25.09 4.33
N LEU A 118 -2.94 -25.02 5.63
CA LEU A 118 -2.66 -23.75 6.31
C LEU A 118 -1.32 -23.16 5.87
N SER A 119 -0.28 -23.99 5.77
CA SER A 119 1.03 -23.59 5.28
C SER A 119 0.96 -23.01 3.86
N ASP A 120 0.28 -23.70 2.95
CA ASP A 120 0.07 -23.24 1.56
C ASP A 120 -0.72 -21.93 1.51
N PHE A 121 -1.73 -21.78 2.37
CA PHE A 121 -2.50 -20.55 2.48
C PHE A 121 -1.63 -19.37 2.95
N ILE A 122 -0.88 -19.55 4.05
CA ILE A 122 0.00 -18.52 4.59
C ILE A 122 1.08 -18.14 3.57
N SER A 123 1.67 -19.13 2.91
CA SER A 123 2.64 -18.85 1.85
C SER A 123 2.03 -17.99 0.74
N LYS A 124 0.87 -18.41 0.22
CA LYS A 124 0.20 -17.71 -0.89
C LYS A 124 -0.26 -16.30 -0.50
N ILE A 125 -0.83 -16.10 0.69
CA ILE A 125 -1.28 -14.76 1.13
C ILE A 125 -0.09 -13.82 1.39
N SER A 126 1.04 -14.36 1.87
CA SER A 126 2.29 -13.61 2.00
C SER A 126 2.86 -13.20 0.66
N GLU A 127 2.90 -14.10 -0.34
CA GLU A 127 3.35 -13.77 -1.69
C GLU A 127 2.48 -12.68 -2.33
N ILE A 128 1.16 -12.73 -2.14
CA ILE A 128 0.23 -11.70 -2.61
C ILE A 128 0.54 -10.36 -1.92
N SER A 129 0.78 -10.38 -0.60
CA SER A 129 1.06 -9.18 0.19
C SER A 129 2.36 -8.49 -0.24
N VAL A 130 3.44 -9.26 -0.39
CA VAL A 130 4.73 -8.79 -0.92
C VAL A 130 4.57 -8.18 -2.31
N LYS A 131 3.82 -8.84 -3.19
CA LYS A 131 3.67 -8.44 -4.60
C LYS A 131 2.91 -7.12 -4.76
N HIS A 132 1.89 -6.87 -3.95
CA HIS A 132 1.03 -5.69 -4.10
C HIS A 132 1.33 -4.58 -3.08
N GLY A 133 2.18 -4.85 -2.08
CA GLY A 133 2.57 -3.87 -1.06
C GLY A 133 1.46 -3.53 -0.07
N VAL A 134 0.55 -4.47 0.19
CA VAL A 134 -0.58 -4.34 1.12
C VAL A 134 -0.78 -5.64 1.88
N TYR A 135 -1.36 -5.58 3.08
CA TYR A 135 -1.73 -6.80 3.81
C TYR A 135 -2.98 -7.43 3.18
N ALA A 136 -2.79 -8.48 2.39
CA ALA A 136 -3.90 -9.16 1.72
C ALA A 136 -4.87 -9.85 2.70
N THR A 137 -4.45 -10.02 3.95
CA THR A 137 -5.25 -10.45 5.10
C THR A 137 -6.40 -9.48 5.42
N HIS A 138 -6.39 -8.23 4.96
CA HIS A 138 -7.45 -7.23 5.20
C HIS A 138 -8.53 -7.21 4.11
N VAL A 139 -8.53 -8.17 3.19
CA VAL A 139 -9.41 -8.14 2.01
C VAL A 139 -10.91 -8.25 2.35
N ASP A 140 -11.23 -8.85 3.48
CA ASP A 140 -12.59 -9.01 4.00
C ASP A 140 -13.11 -7.71 4.64
N SER A 141 -12.33 -7.06 5.51
CA SER A 141 -12.66 -5.79 6.15
C SER A 141 -12.74 -4.64 5.13
N PHE A 142 -11.86 -4.65 4.14
CA PHE A 142 -11.82 -3.68 3.04
C PHE A 142 -13.16 -3.51 2.32
N ARG A 143 -13.92 -4.60 2.12
CA ARG A 143 -15.21 -4.58 1.40
C ARG A 143 -16.26 -3.68 2.05
N MET A 144 -16.13 -3.39 3.35
CA MET A 144 -17.13 -2.65 4.12
C MET A 144 -16.84 -1.15 4.18
N LYS A 145 -15.79 -0.68 3.48
CA LYS A 145 -15.35 0.70 3.51
C LYS A 145 -16.37 1.63 2.86
N LYS A 146 -16.71 2.71 3.58
CA LYS A 146 -17.54 3.80 3.04
C LYS A 146 -16.64 4.92 2.53
N TYR A 147 -17.03 5.55 1.43
CA TYR A 147 -16.27 6.61 0.79
C TYR A 147 -16.92 7.98 0.99
N SER A 148 -16.09 8.99 1.25
CA SER A 148 -16.46 10.41 1.23
C SER A 148 -15.19 11.26 1.07
N LEU A 149 -15.32 12.49 0.55
CA LEU A 149 -14.20 13.43 0.52
C LEU A 149 -13.67 13.76 1.92
N SER A 150 -14.55 13.81 2.93
CA SER A 150 -14.16 14.07 4.32
C SER A 150 -13.28 12.96 4.90
N ARG A 151 -13.50 11.69 4.53
CA ARG A 151 -12.68 10.55 4.97
C ARG A 151 -11.26 10.60 4.42
N ILE A 152 -11.10 11.14 3.21
CA ILE A 152 -9.80 11.23 2.56
C ILE A 152 -9.14 12.60 2.72
N SER A 153 -9.66 13.48 3.58
CA SER A 153 -9.04 14.78 3.89
C SER A 153 -7.64 14.61 4.50
N ASN A 154 -6.84 15.67 4.53
CA ASN A 154 -5.49 15.62 5.10
C ASN A 154 -5.46 15.12 6.56
N GLU A 155 -6.49 15.45 7.34
CA GLU A 155 -6.63 15.03 8.73
C GLU A 155 -7.02 13.54 8.86
N ASN A 156 -7.85 13.03 7.94
CA ASN A 156 -8.45 11.70 8.07
C ASN A 156 -7.81 10.62 7.19
N ILE A 157 -6.97 11.00 6.21
CA ILE A 157 -6.45 10.09 5.18
C ILE A 157 -5.66 8.92 5.76
N LEU A 158 -4.98 9.10 6.89
CA LEU A 158 -4.22 8.03 7.53
C LEU A 158 -5.14 6.92 8.06
N PHE A 159 -6.24 7.28 8.73
CA PHE A 159 -7.25 6.34 9.21
C PHE A 159 -8.02 5.66 8.07
N SER A 160 -8.08 6.32 6.91
CA SER A 160 -8.73 5.80 5.72
C SER A 160 -7.80 5.01 4.82
N THR A 161 -6.51 4.89 5.11
CA THR A 161 -5.56 4.14 4.27
C THR A 161 -5.35 2.75 4.85
N GLU A 162 -5.48 1.70 4.03
CA GLU A 162 -5.17 0.33 4.48
C GLU A 162 -3.70 0.21 4.86
N LYS A 163 -3.42 -0.64 5.86
CA LYS A 163 -2.05 -0.97 6.25
C LYS A 163 -1.26 -1.46 5.03
N MET A 164 -0.04 -0.96 4.88
CA MET A 164 0.84 -1.28 3.75
C MET A 164 1.90 -2.31 4.16
N PHE A 165 2.19 -3.23 3.23
CA PHE A 165 3.24 -4.22 3.38
C PHE A 165 4.48 -3.83 2.58
N PHE A 166 5.68 -4.12 3.09
CA PHE A 166 6.92 -3.76 2.42
C PHE A 166 7.06 -4.43 1.06
N ASN A 167 7.39 -3.64 0.04
CA ASN A 167 7.58 -4.16 -1.32
C ASN A 167 9.03 -4.57 -1.53
N LYS A 168 9.31 -5.87 -1.68
CA LYS A 168 10.69 -6.37 -1.89
C LYS A 168 11.40 -5.72 -3.10
N GLU A 169 10.67 -5.39 -4.17
CA GLU A 169 11.24 -4.71 -5.35
C GLU A 169 11.85 -3.33 -5.01
N PHE A 170 11.38 -2.69 -3.95
CA PHE A 170 12.02 -1.47 -3.46
C PHE A 170 13.41 -1.76 -2.87
N PHE A 171 13.54 -2.82 -2.07
CA PHE A 171 14.80 -3.20 -1.41
C PHE A 171 15.82 -3.69 -2.43
N ASP A 172 15.39 -4.49 -3.40
CA ASP A 172 16.22 -4.93 -4.53
C ASP A 172 16.74 -3.76 -5.38
N LYS A 173 16.09 -2.59 -5.36
CA LYS A 173 16.56 -1.37 -6.04
C LYS A 173 17.46 -0.50 -5.17
N MET A 174 17.31 -0.58 -3.85
CA MET A 174 18.16 0.15 -2.91
C MET A 174 19.50 -0.56 -2.74
N ASN A 175 19.48 -1.89 -2.68
CA ASN A 175 20.65 -2.74 -2.69
C ASN A 175 21.00 -3.09 -4.14
N ASP A 176 21.99 -2.42 -4.71
CA ASP A 176 22.51 -2.72 -6.04
C ASP A 176 24.03 -2.77 -6.03
N VAL A 177 24.64 -2.85 -7.22
CA VAL A 177 26.10 -2.92 -7.36
C VAL A 177 26.80 -1.68 -6.76
N THR A 178 26.12 -0.53 -6.74
CA THR A 178 26.68 0.76 -6.32
C THR A 178 26.50 1.02 -4.83
N THR A 179 25.44 0.48 -4.23
CA THR A 179 25.09 0.70 -2.82
C THR A 179 24.58 -0.57 -2.17
N TRP A 180 25.14 -0.91 -1.02
CA TRP A 180 24.66 -2.01 -0.18
C TRP A 180 24.41 -1.54 1.25
N PHE A 181 23.26 -1.92 1.81
CA PHE A 181 22.83 -1.55 3.14
C PHE A 181 22.67 -2.80 4.02
N ALA A 182 23.24 -2.75 5.22
CA ALA A 182 23.19 -3.87 6.15
C ALA A 182 22.91 -3.41 7.58
N MET A 183 22.09 -4.18 8.30
CA MET A 183 21.84 -4.00 9.72
C MET A 183 22.55 -5.11 10.48
N GLN A 184 23.40 -4.75 11.44
CA GLN A 184 24.18 -5.70 12.24
C GLN A 184 23.91 -5.48 13.72
N ASN A 185 23.61 -6.57 14.44
CA ASN A 185 23.58 -6.54 15.91
C ASN A 185 25.04 -6.54 16.41
N THR A 186 25.46 -5.49 17.10
CA THR A 186 26.82 -5.38 17.65
C THR A 186 26.81 -4.47 18.86
N CYS A 187 27.45 -4.87 19.96
CA CYS A 187 27.64 -4.02 21.14
C CYS A 187 28.79 -3.00 20.99
N ASP A 188 29.52 -3.05 19.88
CA ASP A 188 30.68 -2.21 19.59
C ASP A 188 30.47 -1.46 18.26
N THR A 189 30.61 -0.13 18.28
CA THR A 189 30.68 0.68 17.06
C THR A 189 32.14 0.81 16.58
N PRO A 190 32.40 0.85 15.26
CA PRO A 190 33.74 1.03 14.70
C PRO A 190 34.31 2.45 14.87
N LEU A 191 33.62 3.33 15.60
CA LEU A 191 34.05 4.71 15.83
C LEU A 191 35.09 4.79 16.96
N ASN A 192 35.97 5.78 16.90
CA ASN A 192 36.99 6.07 17.93
C ASN A 192 36.41 6.25 19.35
N LYS A 193 35.09 6.47 19.46
CA LYS A 193 34.33 6.36 20.71
C LYS A 193 33.34 5.22 20.51
N ARG A 194 33.60 4.07 21.14
CA ARG A 194 32.64 2.97 21.22
C ARG A 194 31.40 3.49 21.94
N ILE A 195 30.30 3.56 21.22
CA ILE A 195 28.99 3.86 21.80
C ILE A 195 28.26 2.53 21.84
N PRO A 196 27.75 2.08 23.00
CA PRO A 196 26.91 0.89 23.03
C PRO A 196 25.65 1.16 22.22
N ALA A 197 25.43 0.35 21.20
CA ALA A 197 24.21 0.31 20.40
C ALA A 197 23.77 -1.15 20.30
N ASP A 198 22.48 -1.43 20.22
CA ASP A 198 22.01 -2.80 20.03
C ASP A 198 22.07 -3.22 18.55
N GLN A 199 22.02 -2.22 17.64
CA GLN A 199 22.08 -2.41 16.19
C GLN A 199 22.83 -1.26 15.49
N VAL A 200 23.52 -1.56 14.40
CA VAL A 200 24.22 -0.58 13.54
C VAL A 200 23.76 -0.74 12.09
N LEU A 201 23.38 0.38 11.46
CA LEU A 201 23.20 0.48 10.01
C LEU A 201 24.55 0.76 9.35
N SER A 202 25.03 -0.18 8.55
CA SER A 202 26.20 -0.04 7.71
C SER A 202 25.79 0.29 6.28
N ILE A 203 26.46 1.28 5.69
CA ILE A 203 26.22 1.76 4.33
C ILE A 203 27.52 1.61 3.55
N PHE A 204 27.50 0.83 2.49
CA PHE A 204 28.63 0.59 1.61
C PHE A 204 28.33 1.24 0.27
N ILE A 205 29.27 2.02 -0.24
CA ILE A 205 29.12 2.78 -1.48
C ILE A 205 30.33 2.49 -2.35
N ASP A 206 30.10 1.93 -3.53
CA ASP A 206 31.12 1.76 -4.55
C ASP A 206 31.20 3.02 -5.42
N VAL A 207 32.21 3.85 -5.16
CA VAL A 207 32.45 5.09 -5.90
C VAL A 207 33.14 4.87 -7.26
N GLU A 208 33.63 3.68 -7.55
CA GLU A 208 34.28 3.33 -8.83
C GLU A 208 33.26 2.89 -9.89
N SER A 209 32.05 2.53 -9.46
CA SER A 209 30.91 2.23 -10.32
C SER A 209 30.32 3.49 -10.99
N ASN A 210 29.25 3.36 -11.80
CA ASN A 210 28.56 4.48 -12.45
C ASN A 210 27.80 5.34 -11.41
N PHE A 211 28.58 6.13 -10.66
CA PHE A 211 28.21 6.86 -9.45
C PHE A 211 27.34 8.07 -9.78
N ASP A 212 26.07 8.03 -9.35
CA ASP A 212 25.19 9.20 -9.29
C ASP A 212 25.00 9.60 -7.83
N PHE A 213 25.65 10.72 -7.44
CA PHE A 213 25.61 11.23 -6.07
C PHE A 213 24.18 11.49 -5.57
N ASP A 214 23.32 12.08 -6.42
CA ASP A 214 21.96 12.44 -6.03
C ASP A 214 21.11 11.18 -5.82
N ASP A 215 21.29 10.16 -6.66
CA ASP A 215 20.61 8.87 -6.51
C ASP A 215 21.01 8.18 -5.21
N ILE A 216 22.32 8.07 -4.94
CA ILE A 216 22.86 7.44 -3.73
C ILE A 216 22.35 8.15 -2.47
N VAL A 217 22.39 9.48 -2.44
CA VAL A 217 21.85 10.26 -1.31
C VAL A 217 20.35 10.01 -1.12
N ASN A 218 19.58 9.86 -2.19
CA ASN A 218 18.16 9.54 -2.09
C ASN A 218 17.91 8.12 -1.58
N LYS A 219 18.74 7.14 -1.96
CA LYS A 219 18.68 5.77 -1.42
C LYS A 219 18.96 5.75 0.08
N ILE A 220 20.04 6.43 0.51
CA ILE A 220 20.40 6.57 1.93
C ILE A 220 19.25 7.19 2.73
N LYS A 221 18.67 8.29 2.24
CA LYS A 221 17.51 8.93 2.90
C LYS A 221 16.30 8.00 3.02
N SER A 222 16.05 7.17 1.99
CA SER A 222 14.96 6.20 1.99
C SER A 222 15.15 5.10 3.02
N ILE A 223 16.35 4.54 3.10
CA ILE A 223 16.70 3.54 4.11
C ILE A 223 16.64 4.12 5.53
N LEU A 224 17.22 5.31 5.75
CA LEU A 224 17.18 5.96 7.05
C LEU A 224 15.75 6.30 7.49
N ALA A 225 14.93 6.85 6.60
CA ALA A 225 13.55 7.18 6.92
C ALA A 225 12.76 5.94 7.31
N MET A 226 12.93 4.83 6.60
CA MET A 226 12.32 3.56 6.96
C MET A 226 12.79 3.07 8.33
N VAL A 227 14.09 2.99 8.59
CA VAL A 227 14.60 2.52 9.89
C VAL A 227 14.07 3.39 11.03
N VAL A 228 14.03 4.72 10.86
CA VAL A 228 13.50 5.65 11.86
C VAL A 228 12.00 5.48 12.06
N SER A 229 11.21 5.43 10.99
CA SER A 229 9.75 5.29 11.05
C SER A 229 9.29 3.93 11.60
N GLU A 230 10.08 2.87 11.42
CA GLU A 230 9.81 1.56 12.04
C GLU A 230 10.30 1.50 13.49
N SER A 231 11.24 2.35 13.88
CA SER A 231 11.69 2.47 15.26
C SER A 231 10.79 3.36 16.11
N ASN A 232 10.03 4.25 15.49
CA ASN A 232 9.14 5.19 16.15
C ASN A 232 7.89 5.44 15.30
N ALA A 233 6.75 4.91 15.74
CA ALA A 233 5.48 5.03 15.03
C ALA A 233 5.02 6.49 14.83
N GLU A 234 5.36 7.42 15.74
CA GLU A 234 5.03 8.86 15.61
C GLU A 234 5.74 9.49 14.40
N LYS A 235 6.91 8.93 14.01
CA LYS A 235 7.65 9.35 12.81
C LYS A 235 7.06 8.80 11.51
N ARG A 236 6.00 7.98 11.55
CA ARG A 236 5.27 7.51 10.37
C ARG A 236 4.29 8.55 9.83
N SER A 237 3.82 9.49 10.64
CA SER A 237 2.66 10.35 10.32
C SER A 237 2.92 11.86 10.31
N ASP A 238 3.87 12.34 11.13
CA ASP A 238 3.92 13.76 11.53
C ASP A 238 5.03 14.57 10.84
N ASP A 239 6.03 13.90 10.27
CA ASP A 239 7.16 14.56 9.59
C ASP A 239 7.11 14.31 8.08
N ASP A 240 6.67 15.31 7.31
CA ASP A 240 6.57 15.24 5.85
C ASP A 240 7.92 14.97 5.17
N SER A 241 9.04 15.32 5.81
CA SER A 241 10.37 15.08 5.26
C SER A 241 10.77 13.61 5.35
N VAL A 242 10.37 12.91 6.40
CA VAL A 242 10.65 11.49 6.65
C VAL A 242 9.59 10.59 6.00
N SER A 243 8.31 10.92 6.23
CA SER A 243 7.16 10.18 5.70
C SER A 243 7.24 9.99 4.20
N ARG A 244 7.87 10.94 3.49
CA ARG A 244 8.10 10.82 2.06
C ARG A 244 8.96 9.63 1.67
N TYR A 245 10.14 9.59 2.23
CA TYR A 245 11.14 8.57 1.95
C TYR A 245 10.67 7.21 2.47
N TYR A 246 9.92 7.21 3.58
CA TYR A 246 9.26 6.03 4.11
C TYR A 246 8.18 5.46 3.17
N LEU A 247 7.26 6.28 2.67
CA LEU A 247 6.15 5.78 1.83
C LEU A 247 6.63 5.20 0.49
N ASN A 248 7.78 5.66 -0.02
CA ASN A 248 8.41 5.07 -1.21
C ASN A 248 8.79 3.60 -1.03
N THR A 249 8.94 3.13 0.21
CA THR A 249 9.30 1.73 0.51
C THR A 249 8.18 0.73 0.23
N PHE A 250 6.94 1.21 0.15
CA PHE A 250 5.74 0.38 -0.07
C PHE A 250 5.29 0.38 -1.53
N PHE A 251 5.42 1.51 -2.22
CA PHE A 251 4.99 1.65 -3.60
C PHE A 251 5.79 2.72 -4.34
N ASN A 252 5.81 2.63 -5.67
CA ASN A 252 6.36 3.71 -6.51
C ASN A 252 5.31 4.83 -6.63
N PRO A 253 5.50 6.00 -6.00
CA PRO A 253 4.49 7.03 -6.02
C PRO A 253 4.44 7.68 -7.40
N LYS A 254 3.45 7.30 -8.19
CA LYS A 254 3.08 8.04 -9.38
C LYS A 254 2.28 9.28 -9.01
N TRP A 255 2.41 10.28 -9.86
CA TRP A 255 1.98 11.64 -9.57
C TRP A 255 0.46 11.77 -9.47
N ILE A 256 -0.03 12.12 -8.28
CA ILE A 256 -1.39 12.59 -8.05
C ILE A 256 -1.34 14.10 -7.83
N LYS A 257 -2.16 14.87 -8.55
CA LYS A 257 -2.25 16.31 -8.29
C LYS A 257 -3.18 16.54 -7.10
N ASP A 258 -2.77 17.43 -6.21
CA ASP A 258 -3.59 17.94 -5.12
C ASP A 258 -4.57 18.99 -5.67
N LYS A 259 -5.55 18.49 -6.39
CA LYS A 259 -6.69 19.25 -6.87
C LYS A 259 -7.92 18.47 -6.46
N GLU A 260 -8.85 19.13 -5.78
CA GLU A 260 -10.11 18.53 -5.35
C GLU A 260 -10.80 17.79 -6.51
N ASN A 261 -10.78 18.37 -7.72
CA ASN A 261 -11.32 17.76 -8.93
C ASN A 261 -10.63 16.43 -9.29
N GLU A 262 -9.30 16.31 -9.16
CA GLU A 262 -8.59 15.05 -9.45
C GLU A 262 -8.91 13.99 -8.40
N ILE A 263 -8.92 14.38 -7.13
CA ILE A 263 -9.22 13.49 -6.01
C ILE A 263 -10.65 12.96 -6.12
N SER A 264 -11.62 13.87 -6.31
CA SER A 264 -13.03 13.53 -6.46
C SER A 264 -13.25 12.64 -7.67
N ASN A 265 -12.66 12.95 -8.84
CA ASN A 265 -12.84 12.14 -10.04
C ASN A 265 -12.22 10.74 -9.93
N ARG A 266 -11.09 10.58 -9.24
CA ARG A 266 -10.52 9.26 -8.95
C ARG A 266 -11.43 8.45 -8.02
N LEU A 267 -11.96 9.09 -6.99
CA LEU A 267 -12.86 8.45 -6.04
C LEU A 267 -14.21 8.10 -6.69
N PHE A 268 -14.73 8.98 -7.54
CA PHE A 268 -15.90 8.73 -8.37
C PHE A 268 -15.71 7.48 -9.24
N GLY A 269 -14.57 7.38 -9.94
CA GLY A 269 -14.24 6.20 -10.75
C GLY A 269 -14.16 4.91 -9.94
N LEU A 270 -13.64 4.97 -8.71
CA LEU A 270 -13.58 3.82 -7.79
C LEU A 270 -14.97 3.37 -7.33
N ILE A 271 -15.81 4.29 -6.85
CA ILE A 271 -17.17 3.97 -6.37
C ILE A 271 -18.03 3.45 -7.53
N MET A 272 -17.93 4.09 -8.70
CA MET A 272 -18.62 3.62 -9.90
C MET A 272 -18.16 2.21 -10.29
N TRP A 273 -16.88 1.90 -10.11
CA TRP A 273 -16.37 0.55 -10.32
C TRP A 273 -16.96 -0.46 -9.32
N ASP A 274 -17.05 -0.12 -8.03
CA ASP A 274 -17.66 -0.98 -7.01
C ASP A 274 -19.13 -1.27 -7.32
N ASN A 275 -19.87 -0.26 -7.77
CA ASN A 275 -21.27 -0.40 -8.17
C ASN A 275 -21.45 -1.35 -9.36
N VAL A 276 -20.58 -1.25 -10.38
CA VAL A 276 -20.64 -2.14 -11.55
C VAL A 276 -20.20 -3.56 -11.17
N GLU A 277 -19.06 -3.71 -10.49
CA GLU A 277 -18.45 -5.02 -10.26
C GLU A 277 -19.05 -5.79 -9.08
N PHE A 278 -19.38 -5.11 -7.97
CA PHE A 278 -19.93 -5.76 -6.78
C PHE A 278 -21.45 -5.71 -6.72
N LYS A 279 -22.08 -4.57 -7.05
CA LYS A 279 -23.55 -4.45 -7.08
C LYS A 279 -24.19 -4.90 -8.39
N LYS A 280 -23.39 -5.27 -9.41
CA LYS A 280 -23.85 -5.74 -10.73
C LYS A 280 -24.77 -4.74 -11.46
N MET A 281 -24.57 -3.46 -11.20
CA MET A 281 -25.29 -2.38 -11.87
C MET A 281 -24.78 -2.17 -13.30
N THR A 282 -25.65 -1.70 -14.20
CA THR A 282 -25.19 -1.13 -15.46
C THR A 282 -24.36 0.13 -15.19
N GLN A 283 -23.49 0.52 -16.12
CA GLN A 283 -22.70 1.76 -15.95
C GLN A 283 -23.60 2.98 -15.74
N LYS A 284 -24.78 3.03 -16.37
CA LYS A 284 -25.72 4.15 -16.22
C LYS A 284 -26.33 4.21 -14.82
N GLU A 285 -26.77 3.08 -14.27
CA GLU A 285 -27.25 3.00 -12.89
C GLU A 285 -26.14 3.30 -11.89
N ALA A 286 -24.95 2.74 -12.10
CA ALA A 286 -23.78 2.98 -11.25
C ALA A 286 -23.38 4.46 -11.22
N PHE A 287 -23.50 5.15 -12.35
CA PHE A 287 -23.27 6.59 -12.46
C PHE A 287 -24.26 7.39 -11.59
N ILE A 288 -25.56 7.11 -11.71
CA ILE A 288 -26.61 7.77 -10.93
C ILE A 288 -26.40 7.52 -9.42
N ASP A 289 -26.14 6.27 -9.03
CA ASP A 289 -25.89 5.91 -7.62
C ASP A 289 -24.62 6.58 -7.07
N THR A 290 -23.54 6.63 -7.87
CA THR A 290 -22.27 7.25 -7.46
C THR A 290 -22.42 8.76 -7.27
N PHE A 291 -23.17 9.43 -8.16
CA PHE A 291 -23.42 10.87 -8.06
C PHE A 291 -24.16 11.23 -6.76
N GLY A 292 -25.00 10.34 -6.23
CA GLY A 292 -25.65 10.49 -4.93
C GLY A 292 -24.68 10.42 -3.73
N VAL A 293 -23.46 9.93 -3.91
CA VAL A 293 -22.43 9.80 -2.86
C VAL A 293 -21.36 10.87 -3.01
N ILE A 294 -20.87 11.11 -4.23
CA ILE A 294 -19.78 12.06 -4.54
C ILE A 294 -20.06 12.78 -5.86
N LYS A 295 -19.83 14.09 -5.86
CA LYS A 295 -19.98 14.93 -7.06
C LYS A 295 -18.89 14.65 -8.10
N LEU A 296 -19.31 14.50 -9.35
CA LEU A 296 -18.42 14.49 -10.50
C LEU A 296 -17.92 15.91 -10.77
N TYR A 297 -16.60 16.13 -10.81
CA TYR A 297 -16.05 17.44 -11.14
C TYR A 297 -15.77 17.57 -12.65
N ARG A 298 -16.26 18.66 -13.26
CA ARG A 298 -15.98 19.06 -14.64
C ARG A 298 -15.45 20.49 -14.66
N ASP A 299 -14.41 20.74 -15.47
CA ASP A 299 -13.72 22.03 -15.52
C ASP A 299 -14.45 23.10 -16.38
N ASN A 300 -15.58 22.80 -17.06
CA ASN A 300 -16.34 23.77 -17.89
C ASN A 300 -17.68 23.19 -18.38
N THR A 301 -18.78 23.37 -17.64
CA THR A 301 -20.14 23.18 -18.20
C THR A 301 -21.16 24.08 -17.49
N GLU A 302 -22.17 24.51 -18.25
CA GLU A 302 -23.31 25.33 -17.80
C GLU A 302 -24.37 24.52 -17.02
N CYS A 303 -24.30 23.17 -16.96
CA CYS A 303 -25.04 22.43 -15.93
C CYS A 303 -24.40 22.79 -14.58
N ASP A 304 -25.16 23.48 -13.71
CA ASP A 304 -24.80 23.68 -12.32
C ASP A 304 -24.28 22.35 -11.75
N ALA A 305 -23.15 22.41 -11.04
CA ALA A 305 -22.44 21.25 -10.49
C ALA A 305 -23.31 20.31 -9.61
N ASP A 306 -24.56 20.69 -9.37
CA ASP A 306 -25.57 20.00 -8.59
C ASP A 306 -26.50 19.06 -9.38
N MET A 307 -26.52 19.12 -10.72
CA MET A 307 -27.47 18.32 -11.50
C MET A 307 -26.80 17.63 -12.70
N CYS A 308 -26.02 16.56 -12.49
CA CYS A 308 -25.85 15.52 -13.52
C CYS A 308 -26.81 14.34 -13.22
N ASN A 309 -28.10 14.63 -13.05
CA ASN A 309 -29.16 13.62 -12.94
C ASN A 309 -29.76 13.35 -14.33
N THR A 310 -30.68 12.37 -14.43
CA THR A 310 -31.34 12.00 -15.71
C THR A 310 -32.05 13.14 -16.42
N ASP A 311 -32.28 14.25 -15.72
CA ASP A 311 -33.02 15.41 -16.18
C ASP A 311 -32.10 16.58 -16.61
N CYS A 312 -30.76 16.45 -16.49
CA CYS A 312 -29.82 17.44 -17.04
C CYS A 312 -29.67 17.27 -18.55
N VAL A 313 -29.69 18.42 -19.23
CA VAL A 313 -29.54 18.55 -20.69
C VAL A 313 -28.21 17.94 -21.17
N ASP A 314 -27.18 17.94 -20.32
CA ASP A 314 -25.85 17.39 -20.60
C ASP A 314 -25.60 16.00 -19.97
N PHE A 315 -26.66 15.23 -19.65
CA PHE A 315 -26.52 13.91 -19.01
C PHE A 315 -25.56 12.99 -19.76
N ASP A 316 -25.67 12.92 -21.08
CA ASP A 316 -24.83 12.04 -21.91
C ASP A 316 -23.35 12.44 -21.82
N ASP A 317 -23.04 13.72 -21.70
CA ASP A 317 -21.67 14.22 -21.53
C ASP A 317 -21.13 13.96 -20.13
N CYS A 318 -21.95 14.15 -19.09
CA CYS A 318 -21.60 13.77 -17.72
C CYS A 318 -21.32 12.25 -17.66
N PHE A 319 -22.19 11.46 -18.28
CA PHE A 319 -22.07 10.00 -18.31
C PHE A 319 -20.84 9.55 -19.11
N ASN A 320 -20.56 10.16 -20.26
CA ASN A 320 -19.36 9.88 -21.05
C ASN A 320 -18.08 10.17 -20.25
N SER A 321 -18.06 11.25 -19.48
CA SER A 321 -16.95 11.59 -18.59
C SER A 321 -16.80 10.55 -17.46
N ALA A 322 -17.90 10.19 -16.79
CA ALA A 322 -17.91 9.14 -15.76
C ALA A 322 -17.42 7.78 -16.30
N ARG A 323 -17.81 7.40 -17.51
CA ARG A 323 -17.33 6.17 -18.16
C ARG A 323 -15.82 6.18 -18.39
N ARG A 324 -15.22 7.33 -18.70
CA ARG A 324 -13.76 7.46 -18.81
C ARG A 324 -13.10 7.22 -17.45
N LEU A 325 -13.64 7.83 -16.38
CA LEU A 325 -13.14 7.62 -15.01
C LEU A 325 -13.26 6.16 -14.57
N TYR A 326 -14.39 5.50 -14.82
CA TYR A 326 -14.56 4.07 -14.57
C TYR A 326 -13.51 3.23 -15.33
N ARG A 327 -13.24 3.54 -16.61
CA ARG A 327 -12.21 2.81 -17.39
C ARG A 327 -10.81 3.00 -16.79
N THR A 328 -10.43 4.21 -16.40
CA THR A 328 -9.14 4.49 -15.76
C THR A 328 -9.02 3.77 -14.41
N ALA A 329 -10.08 3.76 -13.60
CA ALA A 329 -10.13 3.00 -12.35
C ALA A 329 -10.01 1.49 -12.62
N SER A 330 -10.81 0.94 -13.53
CA SER A 330 -10.78 -0.47 -13.94
C SER A 330 -9.40 -0.92 -14.41
N ASN A 331 -8.72 -0.10 -15.22
CA ASN A 331 -7.34 -0.39 -15.66
C ASN A 331 -6.35 -0.36 -14.49
N SER A 332 -6.48 0.60 -13.57
CA SER A 332 -5.63 0.70 -12.37
C SER A 332 -5.81 -0.51 -11.45
N ILE A 333 -7.05 -0.93 -11.24
CA ILE A 333 -7.42 -2.14 -10.48
C ILE A 333 -6.90 -3.39 -11.18
N LYS A 334 -7.06 -3.53 -12.49
CA LYS A 334 -6.52 -4.68 -13.23
C LYS A 334 -5.00 -4.81 -13.07
N LYS A 335 -4.30 -3.70 -12.86
CA LYS A 335 -2.85 -3.65 -12.63
C LYS A 335 -2.44 -3.64 -11.15
N GLY A 336 -3.38 -3.52 -10.21
CA GLY A 336 -3.10 -3.41 -8.78
C GLY A 336 -2.29 -2.17 -8.39
N ARG A 337 -2.34 -1.09 -9.18
CA ARG A 337 -1.55 0.13 -8.94
C ARG A 337 -2.15 1.34 -9.65
N ILE A 338 -1.77 2.53 -9.19
CA ILE A 338 -2.12 3.78 -9.87
C ILE A 338 -1.54 3.80 -11.29
N LEU A 339 -2.41 4.03 -12.28
CA LEU A 339 -1.99 4.36 -13.64
C LEU A 339 -1.97 5.87 -13.86
N THR A 340 -1.05 6.30 -14.71
CA THR A 340 -0.92 7.69 -15.19
C THR A 340 -1.20 7.74 -16.68
N SER A 341 -1.43 8.94 -17.20
CA SER A 341 -1.60 9.19 -18.64
C SER A 341 -0.43 8.71 -19.51
N LYS A 342 0.75 8.47 -18.93
CA LYS A 342 1.90 7.86 -19.64
C LYS A 342 1.77 6.35 -19.80
N ASP A 343 1.06 5.68 -18.89
CA ASP A 343 0.74 4.26 -18.98
C ASP A 343 -0.43 4.01 -19.94
N GLU A 344 -1.29 5.01 -20.12
CA GLU A 344 -2.45 5.00 -21.03
C GLU A 344 -2.08 5.35 -22.49
N LYS A 345 -0.92 4.89 -23.01
CA LYS A 345 -0.67 4.87 -24.47
C LYS A 345 -1.51 3.78 -25.17
N ILE A 346 -2.80 3.81 -24.90
CA ILE A 346 -3.89 3.23 -25.69
C ILE A 346 -4.59 4.48 -26.27
N PRO A 347 -4.80 4.57 -27.59
CA PRO A 347 -5.07 5.83 -28.27
C PRO A 347 -6.30 6.53 -27.68
N ILE A 348 -6.07 7.68 -27.05
CA ILE A 348 -7.09 8.71 -26.92
C ILE A 348 -7.26 9.22 -28.36
N PHE A 349 -8.23 8.64 -29.08
CA PHE A 349 -8.62 9.17 -30.36
C PHE A 349 -9.03 10.64 -30.16
N ASN A 350 -8.42 11.49 -30.97
CA ASN A 350 -8.95 12.82 -31.27
C ASN A 350 -10.41 12.66 -31.71
N VAL A 351 -11.31 13.29 -30.97
CA VAL A 351 -12.59 13.77 -31.50
C VAL A 351 -12.59 15.27 -31.27
#